data_AF-A0A5C3NU80-F1
#
_entry.id   AF-A0A5C3NU80-F1
#
_cell.length_a   1.000
_cell.length_b   1.000
_cell.length_c   1.000
_cell.angle_alpha   90.00
_cell.angle_beta   90.00
_cell.angle_gamma   90.00
#
_symmetry.space_group_name_H-M   'P 1'
#
loop_
_entity.id
_entity.type
_entity.pdbx_description
1 polymer ?
#
loop_
_entity_poly.entity_id
_entity_poly.type
_entity_poly.pdbx_seq_one_letter_code
_entity_poly.pdbx_strand_id
1 'polypeptide(L)'
;MRLPQLPDVKLAKDFVDELAEATLERSGMSSAAIERMRNPPARPPPPLTQMELLGVEMFLARGAASEENYADNRRAFMRVHPEDNIPTYDRTKRIMAQATGIEAIKHDMCYNTCIAYTGPFDQLTHCPICPEHKSRYVTTVQGKRVARRTFSTFPIGPQLQILRGSPETAKLM
;
A
#
# COMPACT_ATOMS: atom_id res chain seq x y z
N MET A 1 4.52 -34.96 -7.25
CA MET A 1 3.78 -33.78 -7.74
C MET A 1 2.32 -34.18 -7.89
N ARG A 2 1.38 -33.53 -7.21
CA ARG A 2 -0.06 -33.85 -7.31
C ARG A 2 -0.60 -33.28 -8.62
N LEU A 3 -1.39 -34.07 -9.37
CA LEU A 3 -2.05 -33.58 -10.58
C LEU A 3 -3.16 -32.57 -10.21
N PRO A 4 -3.32 -31.47 -10.98
CA PRO A 4 -4.40 -30.52 -10.76
C PRO A 4 -5.75 -31.23 -10.79
N GLN A 5 -6.58 -30.96 -9.79
CA GLN A 5 -7.95 -31.48 -9.76
C GLN A 5 -8.89 -30.48 -10.42
N LEU A 6 -10.09 -30.93 -10.82
CA LEU A 6 -11.08 -30.07 -11.46
C LEU A 6 -11.36 -28.75 -10.70
N PRO A 7 -11.45 -28.72 -9.34
CA PRO A 7 -11.59 -27.46 -8.60
C PRO A 7 -10.41 -26.49 -8.77
N ASP A 8 -9.17 -27.01 -8.84
CA ASP A 8 -7.97 -26.19 -9.02
C ASP A 8 -8.00 -25.51 -10.40
N VAL A 9 -8.43 -26.25 -11.43
CA VAL A 9 -8.56 -25.73 -12.81
C VAL A 9 -9.67 -24.69 -12.91
N LYS A 10 -10.81 -24.92 -12.25
CA LYS A 10 -11.91 -23.94 -12.19
C LYS A 10 -11.48 -22.65 -11.51
N LEU A 11 -10.83 -22.74 -10.35
CA LEU A 11 -10.31 -21.59 -9.64
C LEU A 11 -9.31 -20.80 -10.49
N ALA A 12 -8.38 -21.48 -11.18
CA ALA A 12 -7.44 -20.82 -12.08
C ALA A 12 -8.16 -20.08 -13.21
N LYS A 13 -9.21 -20.69 -13.79
CA LYS A 13 -10.05 -20.03 -14.79
C LYS A 13 -10.76 -18.80 -14.23
N ASP A 14 -11.31 -18.86 -13.02
CA ASP A 14 -12.00 -17.73 -12.39
C ASP A 14 -11.04 -16.53 -12.23
N PHE A 15 -9.79 -16.77 -11.83
CA PHE A 15 -8.75 -15.72 -11.80
C PHE A 15 -8.41 -15.17 -13.19
N VAL A 16 -8.31 -16.03 -14.21
CA VAL A 16 -8.03 -15.59 -15.59
C VAL A 16 -9.15 -14.70 -16.12
N ASP A 17 -10.40 -15.11 -15.92
CA ASP A 17 -11.58 -14.35 -16.36
C ASP A 17 -11.64 -12.99 -15.64
N GLU A 18 -11.29 -12.94 -14.36
CA GLU A 18 -11.23 -11.67 -13.63
C GLU A 18 -10.10 -10.75 -14.09
N LEU A 19 -8.93 -11.29 -14.40
CA LEU A 19 -7.80 -10.51 -14.93
C LEU A 19 -8.10 -9.95 -16.32
N ALA A 20 -8.85 -10.69 -17.16
CA ALA A 20 -9.25 -10.21 -18.48
C ALA A 20 -10.15 -8.98 -18.41
N GLU A 21 -10.99 -8.88 -17.38
CA GLU A 21 -11.93 -7.77 -17.14
C GLU A 21 -11.41 -6.77 -16.07
N ALA A 22 -10.11 -6.75 -15.82
CA ALA A 22 -9.51 -5.92 -14.78
C ALA A 22 -9.55 -4.43 -15.16
N THR A 23 -9.95 -3.59 -14.21
CA THR A 23 -9.99 -2.13 -14.36
C THR A 23 -9.28 -1.45 -13.19
N LEU A 24 -8.87 -0.19 -13.38
CA LEU A 24 -8.29 0.61 -12.28
C LEU A 24 -9.28 0.79 -11.13
N GLU A 25 -10.57 0.93 -11.44
CA GLU A 25 -11.64 1.08 -10.46
C GLU A 25 -11.79 -0.15 -9.55
N ARG A 26 -11.47 -1.35 -10.06
CA ARG A 26 -11.49 -2.61 -9.30
C ARG A 26 -10.18 -2.91 -8.58
N SER A 27 -9.12 -2.12 -8.79
CA SER A 27 -7.79 -2.39 -8.24
C SER A 27 -7.66 -2.11 -6.74
N GLY A 28 -8.59 -1.34 -6.15
CA GLY A 28 -8.46 -0.83 -4.77
C GLY A 28 -7.64 0.46 -4.66
N MET A 29 -7.23 1.06 -5.78
CA MET A 29 -6.67 2.42 -5.80
C MET A 29 -7.70 3.47 -5.40
N SER A 30 -7.25 4.55 -4.77
CA SER A 30 -8.10 5.71 -4.49
C SER A 30 -8.50 6.40 -5.80
N SER A 31 -9.67 7.06 -5.84
CA SER A 31 -10.10 7.81 -7.04
C SER A 31 -9.06 8.86 -7.46
N ALA A 32 -8.38 9.48 -6.49
CA ALA A 32 -7.30 10.43 -6.77
C ALA A 32 -6.07 9.75 -7.40
N ALA A 33 -5.72 8.53 -6.99
CA ALA A 33 -4.63 7.77 -7.60
C ALA A 33 -4.98 7.30 -9.02
N ILE A 34 -6.23 6.88 -9.26
CA ILE A 34 -6.74 6.54 -10.60
C ILE A 34 -6.68 7.76 -11.52
N GLU A 35 -7.09 8.92 -11.03
CA GLU A 35 -7.05 10.17 -11.79
C GLU A 35 -5.61 10.52 -12.22
N ARG A 36 -4.65 10.47 -11.29
CA ARG A 36 -3.23 10.68 -11.63
C ARG A 36 -2.67 9.64 -12.60
N MET A 37 -3.13 8.40 -12.51
CA MET A 37 -2.75 7.34 -13.45
C MET A 37 -3.23 7.62 -14.88
N ARG A 38 -4.43 8.19 -15.03
CA ARG A 38 -4.97 8.55 -16.35
C ARG A 38 -4.41 9.87 -16.88
N ASN A 39 -4.16 10.82 -15.97
CA ASN A 39 -3.74 12.17 -16.27
C ASN A 39 -2.45 12.49 -15.50
N PRO A 40 -1.29 11.93 -15.92
CA PRO A 40 -0.02 12.18 -15.25
C PRO A 40 0.33 13.68 -15.32
N PRO A 41 0.84 14.26 -14.22
CA PRO A 41 1.20 15.67 -14.21
C PRO A 41 2.35 15.94 -15.19
N ALA A 42 2.21 16.98 -16.01
CA ALA A 42 3.20 17.37 -17.01
C ALA A 42 4.51 17.94 -16.41
N ARG A 43 4.51 18.20 -15.10
CA ARG A 43 5.66 18.71 -14.37
C ARG A 43 5.84 17.93 -13.07
N PRO A 44 7.08 17.78 -12.58
CA PRO A 44 7.33 17.24 -11.26
C PRO A 44 6.56 18.01 -10.18
N PRO A 45 6.21 17.36 -9.06
CA PRO A 45 5.64 18.05 -7.92
C PRO A 45 6.62 19.09 -7.35
N PRO A 46 6.12 20.10 -6.61
CA PRO A 46 6.99 21.06 -5.97
C PRO A 46 7.96 20.37 -4.99
N PRO A 47 9.14 20.94 -4.78
CA PRO A 47 10.07 20.44 -3.78
C PRO A 47 9.44 20.42 -2.38
N LEU A 48 9.82 19.42 -1.58
CA LEU A 48 9.43 19.34 -0.19
C LEU A 48 10.06 20.50 0.61
N THR A 49 9.34 21.01 1.61
CA THR A 49 9.94 21.91 2.59
C THR A 49 10.99 21.19 3.43
N GLN A 50 11.86 21.94 4.11
CA GLN A 50 12.91 21.36 4.96
C GLN A 50 12.35 20.42 6.03
N MET A 51 11.23 20.77 6.66
CA MET A 51 10.61 19.93 7.69
C MET A 51 9.92 18.69 7.11
N GLU A 52 9.37 18.79 5.90
CA GLU A 52 8.80 17.64 5.21
C GLU A 52 9.90 16.67 4.77
N LEU A 53 11.02 17.19 4.25
CA LEU A 53 12.18 16.38 3.90
C LEU A 53 12.75 15.67 5.12
N LEU A 54 12.95 16.38 6.24
CA LEU A 54 13.38 15.79 7.51
C LEU A 54 12.43 14.67 7.97
N GLY A 55 11.12 14.90 7.87
CA GLY A 55 10.12 13.87 8.18
C GLY A 55 10.24 12.63 7.29
N VAL A 56 10.49 12.80 5.99
CA VAL A 56 10.72 11.69 5.05
C VAL A 56 12.03 10.95 5.38
N GLU A 57 13.11 11.67 5.67
CA GLU A 57 14.39 11.07 6.06
C GLU A 57 14.26 10.25 7.35
N MET A 58 13.60 10.80 8.37
CA MET A 58 13.28 10.08 9.60
C MET A 58 12.45 8.82 9.33
N PHE A 59 11.48 8.90 8.43
CA PHE A 59 10.64 7.76 8.05
C PHE A 59 11.45 6.65 7.38
N LEU A 60 12.39 7.00 6.50
CA LEU A 60 13.26 6.06 5.81
C LEU A 60 14.31 5.45 6.76
N ALA A 61 14.95 6.28 7.57
CA ALA A 61 16.01 5.87 8.50
C ALA A 61 15.54 4.90 9.59
N ARG A 62 14.25 4.98 9.97
CA ARG A 62 13.63 4.09 10.96
C ARG A 62 13.75 2.61 10.58
N GLY A 63 13.79 2.26 9.30
CA GLY A 63 13.79 0.86 8.86
C GLY A 63 12.56 0.10 9.37
N ALA A 64 12.79 -1.00 10.08
CA ALA A 64 11.76 -1.89 10.62
C ALA A 64 11.13 -1.43 11.95
N ALA A 65 11.54 -0.28 12.52
CA ALA A 65 10.96 0.17 13.78
C ALA A 65 9.48 0.62 13.62
N SER A 66 8.79 0.75 14.74
CA SER A 66 7.35 1.02 14.77
C SER A 66 7.00 2.46 14.35
N GLU A 67 5.73 2.69 14.01
CA GLU A 67 5.17 4.04 13.87
C GLU A 67 5.30 4.85 15.18
N GLU A 68 5.20 4.19 16.32
CA GLU A 68 5.40 4.80 17.65
C GLU A 68 6.83 5.30 17.84
N ASN A 69 7.83 4.54 17.37
CA ASN A 69 9.23 5.00 17.39
C ASN A 69 9.42 6.31 16.59
N TYR A 70 8.75 6.45 15.44
CA TYR A 70 8.77 7.71 14.69
C TYR A 70 8.12 8.85 15.52
N ALA A 71 7.00 8.57 16.18
CA ALA A 71 6.29 9.55 17.00
C ALA A 71 7.12 10.02 18.20
N ASP A 72 7.85 9.13 18.85
CA ASP A 72 8.74 9.44 19.98
C ASP A 72 9.92 10.31 19.55
N ASN A 73 10.60 9.94 18.44
CA ASN A 73 11.69 10.75 17.89
C ASN A 73 11.21 12.15 17.47
N ARG A 74 10.05 12.22 16.80
CA ARG A 74 9.41 13.50 16.47
C ARG A 74 9.15 14.31 17.74
N ARG A 75 8.59 13.72 18.80
CA ARG A 75 8.32 14.41 20.06
C ARG A 75 9.61 14.92 20.71
N ALA A 76 10.68 14.14 20.69
CA ALA A 76 11.98 14.53 21.22
C ALA A 76 12.58 15.73 20.49
N PHE A 77 12.51 15.75 19.16
CA PHE A 77 12.96 16.88 18.34
C PHE A 77 12.16 18.15 18.62
N MET A 78 10.83 18.05 18.56
CA MET A 78 9.91 19.18 18.75
C MET A 78 9.99 19.81 20.14
N ARG A 79 10.56 19.10 21.14
CA ARG A 79 10.83 19.66 22.47
C ARG A 79 11.96 20.69 22.46
N VAL A 80 12.94 20.53 21.57
CA VAL A 80 14.09 21.45 21.44
C VAL A 80 13.82 22.51 20.37
N HIS A 81 12.98 22.20 19.38
CA HIS A 81 12.59 23.08 18.28
C HIS A 81 11.06 23.23 18.20
N PRO A 82 10.43 23.98 19.13
CA PRO A 82 8.97 24.10 19.20
C PRO A 82 8.35 24.91 18.05
N GLU A 83 9.12 25.78 17.40
CA GLU A 83 8.71 26.59 16.24
C GLU A 83 8.68 25.80 14.93
N ASP A 84 9.45 24.72 14.84
CA ASP A 84 9.46 23.82 13.70
C ASP A 84 8.23 22.91 13.69
N ASN A 85 7.97 22.23 12.58
CA ASN A 85 6.88 21.26 12.49
C ASN A 85 7.22 20.10 11.58
N ILE A 86 7.88 19.09 12.13
CA ILE A 86 8.08 17.82 11.46
C ILE A 86 6.69 17.16 11.25
N PRO A 87 6.38 16.64 10.04
CA PRO A 87 5.11 15.96 9.81
C PRO A 87 4.97 14.70 10.67
N THR A 88 3.74 14.37 11.03
CA THR A 88 3.41 13.08 11.68
C THR A 88 3.64 11.92 10.71
N TYR A 89 3.75 10.70 11.21
CA TYR A 89 3.97 9.51 10.38
C TYR A 89 2.95 9.37 9.24
N ASP A 90 1.67 9.54 9.56
CA ASP A 90 0.59 9.56 8.57
C ASP A 90 0.71 10.70 7.55
N ARG A 91 1.12 11.89 8.00
CA ARG A 91 1.33 13.02 7.11
C ARG A 91 2.52 12.78 6.18
N THR A 92 3.62 12.21 6.67
CA THR A 92 4.78 11.82 5.86
C THR A 92 4.40 10.81 4.79
N LYS A 93 3.61 9.77 5.11
CA LYS A 93 3.09 8.82 4.10
C LYS A 93 2.28 9.53 3.01
N ARG A 94 1.45 10.52 3.37
CA ARG A 94 0.66 11.31 2.40
C ARG A 94 1.55 12.21 1.54
N ILE A 95 2.55 12.85 2.14
CA ILE A 95 3.54 13.66 1.41
C ILE A 95 4.27 12.80 0.38
N MET A 96 4.76 11.62 0.79
CA MET A 96 5.39 10.67 -0.13
C MET A 96 4.44 10.25 -1.25
N ALA A 97 3.19 9.91 -0.92
CA ALA A 97 2.18 9.55 -1.92
C ALA A 97 1.85 10.70 -2.88
N GLN A 98 1.86 11.95 -2.43
CA GLN A 98 1.65 13.12 -3.28
C GLN A 98 2.87 13.42 -4.16
N ALA A 99 4.07 13.32 -3.60
CA ALA A 99 5.33 13.58 -4.30
C ALA A 99 5.67 12.48 -5.34
N THR A 100 5.23 11.25 -5.10
CA THR A 100 5.50 10.13 -6.00
C THR A 100 4.26 9.70 -6.79
N GLY A 101 3.06 10.03 -6.35
CA GLY A 101 1.84 9.40 -6.86
C GLY A 101 1.67 7.93 -6.44
N ILE A 102 2.64 7.33 -5.72
CA ILE A 102 2.61 5.94 -5.29
C ILE A 102 1.82 5.83 -3.99
N GLU A 103 0.68 5.16 -4.06
CA GLU A 103 -0.13 4.79 -2.91
C GLU A 103 -0.15 3.27 -2.75
N ALA A 104 -0.03 2.79 -1.50
CA ALA A 104 -0.15 1.37 -1.20
C ALA A 104 -1.61 0.93 -1.32
N ILE A 105 -1.87 -0.08 -2.14
CA ILE A 105 -3.15 -0.79 -2.18
C ILE A 105 -3.11 -1.84 -1.06
N LYS A 106 -4.04 -1.75 -0.12
CA LYS A 106 -4.11 -2.68 1.01
C LYS A 106 -5.17 -3.73 0.79
N HIS A 107 -4.78 -4.98 0.98
CA HIS A 107 -5.69 -6.12 0.94
C HIS A 107 -5.53 -6.97 2.19
N ASP A 108 -6.65 -7.57 2.61
CA ASP A 108 -6.65 -8.57 3.66
C ASP A 108 -5.87 -9.82 3.20
N MET A 109 -5.15 -10.46 4.12
CA MET A 109 -4.54 -11.76 3.86
C MET A 109 -4.78 -12.73 5.01
N CYS A 110 -4.63 -14.03 4.73
CA CYS A 110 -4.56 -15.03 5.78
C CYS A 110 -3.31 -14.81 6.63
N TYR A 111 -3.46 -14.84 7.96
CA TYR A 111 -2.35 -14.68 8.88
C TYR A 111 -1.31 -15.82 8.80
N ASN A 112 -1.73 -17.02 8.39
CA ASN A 112 -0.92 -18.24 8.36
C ASN A 112 -0.34 -18.50 6.95
N THR A 113 -1.20 -18.62 5.94
CA THR A 113 -0.79 -19.00 4.57
C THR A 113 -0.41 -17.82 3.69
N CYS A 114 -0.60 -16.59 4.18
CA CYS A 114 -0.38 -15.34 3.42
C CYS A 114 -1.21 -15.21 2.14
N ILE A 115 -2.20 -16.08 1.88
CA ILE A 115 -3.08 -15.93 0.72
C ILE A 115 -3.87 -14.63 0.83
N ALA A 116 -3.90 -13.88 -0.26
CA ALA A 116 -4.66 -12.66 -0.38
C ALA A 116 -6.16 -12.96 -0.53
N TYR A 117 -7.00 -12.21 0.19
CA TYR A 117 -8.44 -12.21 -0.04
C TYR A 117 -8.78 -11.22 -1.16
N THR A 118 -8.43 -11.62 -2.38
CA THR A 118 -8.61 -10.86 -3.62
C THR A 118 -9.21 -11.74 -4.69
N GLY A 119 -9.74 -11.12 -5.73
CA GLY A 119 -10.34 -11.81 -6.86
C GLY A 119 -11.45 -12.78 -6.44
N PRO A 120 -11.43 -14.06 -6.87
CA PRO A 120 -12.39 -15.07 -6.42
C PRO A 120 -12.43 -15.32 -4.91
N PHE A 121 -11.45 -14.81 -4.15
CA PHE A 121 -11.39 -14.93 -2.68
C PHE A 121 -11.84 -13.67 -1.93
N ASP A 122 -12.24 -12.61 -2.61
CA ASP A 122 -12.58 -11.31 -2.01
C ASP A 122 -13.70 -11.39 -0.96
N GLN A 123 -14.70 -12.25 -1.18
CA GLN A 123 -15.84 -12.48 -0.29
C GLN A 123 -15.58 -13.54 0.79
N LEU A 124 -14.46 -14.27 0.71
CA LEU A 124 -14.18 -15.33 1.68
C LEU A 124 -13.85 -14.75 3.05
N THR A 125 -14.56 -15.20 4.07
CA THR A 125 -14.27 -14.85 5.48
C THR A 125 -13.19 -15.73 6.10
N HIS A 126 -12.90 -16.87 5.49
CA HIS A 126 -11.96 -17.88 5.97
C HIS A 126 -11.02 -18.29 4.85
N CYS A 127 -9.78 -18.63 5.18
CA CYS A 127 -8.81 -19.04 4.16
C CYS A 127 -9.19 -20.43 3.61
N PRO A 128 -9.18 -20.61 2.27
CA PRO A 128 -9.60 -21.87 1.64
C PRO A 128 -8.60 -23.02 1.82
N ILE A 129 -7.36 -22.71 2.22
CA ILE A 129 -6.26 -23.68 2.31
C ILE A 129 -5.60 -23.73 3.70
N CYS A 130 -6.10 -22.93 4.65
CA CYS A 130 -5.55 -22.84 6.01
C CYS A 130 -6.25 -23.88 6.90
N PRO A 131 -5.50 -24.79 7.54
CA PRO A 131 -6.11 -25.86 8.33
C PRO A 131 -6.84 -25.34 9.56
N GLU A 132 -6.41 -24.22 10.14
CA GLU A 132 -7.06 -23.65 11.33
C GLU A 132 -8.42 -23.02 11.03
N HIS A 133 -8.75 -22.77 9.75
CA HIS A 133 -9.99 -22.17 9.28
C HIS A 133 -10.50 -21.02 10.17
N LYS A 134 -9.59 -20.15 10.63
CA LYS A 134 -9.92 -18.98 11.44
C LYS A 134 -10.41 -17.85 10.53
N SER A 135 -11.37 -17.07 11.04
CA SER A 135 -11.84 -15.87 10.35
C SER A 135 -10.67 -14.94 10.02
N ARG A 136 -10.70 -14.35 8.82
CA ARG A 136 -9.73 -13.33 8.39
C ARG A 136 -9.77 -12.08 9.27
N TYR A 137 -10.79 -11.95 10.11
CA TYR A 137 -10.98 -10.82 11.00
C TYR A 137 -10.78 -11.17 12.48
N VAL A 138 -10.43 -10.15 13.25
CA VAL A 138 -10.48 -10.09 14.71
C VAL A 138 -11.27 -8.86 15.15
N THR A 139 -11.90 -8.96 16.31
CA THR A 139 -12.57 -7.82 16.94
C THR A 139 -11.60 -7.18 17.91
N THR A 140 -11.32 -5.89 17.71
CA THR A 140 -10.51 -5.09 18.64
C THR A 140 -11.23 -4.90 19.97
N VAL A 141 -10.51 -4.45 21.00
CA VAL A 141 -11.09 -4.09 22.31
C VAL A 141 -12.22 -3.06 22.17
N GLN A 142 -12.15 -2.21 21.15
CA GLN A 142 -13.16 -1.19 20.82
C GLN A 142 -14.35 -1.74 20.00
N GLY A 143 -14.46 -3.06 19.81
CA GLY A 143 -15.54 -3.68 19.04
C GLY A 143 -15.40 -3.60 17.51
N LYS A 144 -14.35 -2.93 17.00
CA LYS A 144 -14.12 -2.81 15.55
C LYS A 144 -13.59 -4.13 14.99
N ARG A 145 -14.22 -4.62 13.93
CA ARG A 145 -13.75 -5.75 13.12
C ARG A 145 -12.61 -5.29 12.21
N VAL A 146 -11.43 -5.88 12.37
CA VAL A 146 -10.22 -5.56 11.58
C VAL A 146 -9.60 -6.85 11.05
N ALA A 147 -8.95 -6.79 9.89
CA ALA A 147 -8.25 -7.93 9.33
C ALA A 147 -7.10 -8.36 10.26
N ARG A 148 -6.89 -9.67 10.41
CA ARG A 148 -5.78 -10.23 11.19
C ARG A 148 -4.42 -9.84 10.63
N ARG A 149 -4.34 -9.75 9.30
CA ARG A 149 -3.12 -9.41 8.57
C ARG A 149 -3.51 -8.81 7.23
N THR A 150 -2.67 -7.89 6.75
CA THR A 150 -2.84 -7.24 5.45
C THR A 150 -1.51 -7.28 4.70
N PHE A 151 -1.55 -7.17 3.37
CA PHE A 151 -0.39 -6.80 2.56
C PHE A 151 -0.65 -5.47 1.88
N SER A 152 0.46 -4.83 1.53
CA SER A 152 0.50 -3.66 0.69
C SER A 152 1.05 -4.05 -0.68
N THR A 153 0.30 -3.75 -1.73
CA THR A 153 0.78 -3.77 -3.11
C THR A 153 1.12 -2.35 -3.51
N PHE A 154 2.34 -2.13 -4.00
CA PHE A 154 2.74 -0.86 -4.58
C PHE A 154 2.62 -0.97 -6.11
N PRO A 155 1.62 -0.34 -6.74
CA PRO A 155 1.37 -0.49 -8.15
C PRO A 155 2.58 0.00 -8.97
N ILE A 156 2.90 -0.72 -10.04
CA ILE A 156 4.02 -0.39 -10.92
C ILE A 156 3.72 0.83 -11.81
N GLY A 157 2.44 1.06 -12.14
CA GLY A 157 2.00 2.17 -12.99
C GLY A 157 2.53 3.54 -12.54
N PRO A 158 2.24 3.98 -11.30
CA PRO A 158 2.74 5.27 -10.79
C PRO A 158 4.28 5.33 -10.76
N GLN A 159 4.95 4.22 -10.47
CA GLN A 159 6.42 4.16 -10.46
C GLN A 159 6.98 4.47 -11.86
N LEU A 160 6.41 3.86 -12.91
CA LEU A 160 6.82 4.11 -14.29
C LEU A 160 6.54 5.55 -14.72
N GLN A 161 5.41 6.13 -14.29
CA GLN A 161 5.06 7.53 -14.59
C GLN A 161 6.11 8.51 -14.05
N ILE A 162 6.56 8.33 -12.80
CA ILE A 162 7.62 9.17 -12.23
C ILE A 162 8.92 9.00 -12.98
N LEU A 163 9.33 7.75 -13.23
CA LEU A 163 10.62 7.46 -13.85
C LEU A 163 10.70 8.02 -15.28
N ARG A 164 9.58 8.10 -16.00
CA ARG A 164 9.48 8.80 -17.30
C ARG A 164 9.06 10.28 -17.18
N GLY A 165 8.85 10.80 -15.98
CA GLY A 165 8.25 12.11 -15.73
C GLY A 165 9.17 13.31 -15.97
N SER A 166 10.48 13.10 -16.15
CA SER A 166 11.44 14.14 -16.54
C SER A 166 12.38 13.65 -17.65
N PRO A 167 12.91 14.53 -18.51
CA PRO A 167 13.91 14.14 -19.50
C PRO A 167 15.14 13.46 -18.90
N GLU A 168 15.57 13.89 -17.71
CA GLU A 168 16.72 13.36 -17.01
C GLU A 168 16.47 11.91 -16.57
N THR A 169 15.36 11.66 -15.86
CA THR A 169 15.02 10.32 -15.39
C THR A 169 14.62 9.39 -16.54
N ALA A 170 13.97 9.93 -17.58
CA ALA A 170 13.58 9.15 -18.74
C ALA A 170 14.78 8.63 -19.54
N LYS A 171 15.93 9.32 -19.53
CA LYS A 171 17.17 8.83 -20.16
C LYS A 171 17.84 7.69 -19.39
N LEU A 172 17.53 7.51 -18.11
CA LEU A 172 18.12 6.49 -17.24
C LEU A 172 17.35 5.15 -17.27
N MET A 173 16.22 5.09 -17.98
CA MET A 173 15.36 3.90 -18.10
C MET A 173 15.37 3.32 -19.50
#